data_AF-A0A286EM42-F1
#
_entry.id   AF-A0A286EM42-F1
#
_cell.length_a   1.000
_cell.length_b   1.000
_cell.length_c   1.000
_cell.angle_alpha   90.00
_cell.angle_beta   90.00
_cell.angle_gamma   90.00
#
_symmetry.space_group_name_H-M   'P 1'
#
loop_
_entity.id
_entity.type
_entity.pdbx_description
1 polymer ?
#
loop_
_entity_poly.entity_id
_entity_poly.type
_entity_poly.pdbx_seq_one_letter_code
_entity_poly.pdbx_strand_id
1 'polypeptide(L)'
;MASALDASIIPITLTINGKTGLTLWAPPWEDEDEEEWQGFLGDGQKILLYPNARELADFIAGGEENDLSDHPAWGRVQQLTPDQLRPGGDDAYDLDAVYEWAAAEPDPVSVSALANVVDMVSRIADCCDDGSLRALVDNTPEYEYLVSEEVSYQGRDGKKEWTALGKTITDSWERAIKRVDSWLKWVGDFSEENSNLESETFWERVGAEPIEIVIGEASYLTIRGELPGDEVVFLVNGDDIAVCSGPIDLGRYTRRATEHGLEHLERWEDLADTDPAEDAQLFLPQESATFDLTNPSPRGEQLLLELADYCEIDTSDAEEPIEDENWQRIVALVQACLQSQD
;
A
#
# COMPACT_ATOMS: atom_id res chain seq x y z
N MET A 1 -15.60 3.85 22.33
CA MET A 1 -16.17 2.54 21.98
C MET A 1 -17.21 2.72 20.92
N ALA A 2 -17.09 1.97 19.82
CA ALA A 2 -18.12 1.91 18.80
C ALA A 2 -19.23 0.96 19.27
N SER A 3 -20.49 1.31 18.99
CA SER A 3 -21.62 0.40 19.25
C SER A 3 -21.57 -0.81 18.31
N ALA A 4 -22.25 -1.91 18.62
CA ALA A 4 -22.34 -3.07 17.73
C ALA A 4 -22.80 -2.73 16.28
N LEU A 5 -23.53 -1.62 16.08
CA LEU A 5 -23.95 -1.14 14.77
C LEU A 5 -22.85 -0.39 13.99
N ASP A 6 -21.83 0.12 14.67
CA ASP A 6 -20.69 0.86 14.11
C ASP A 6 -19.37 0.04 14.18
N ALA A 7 -19.42 -1.19 14.68
CA ALA A 7 -18.26 -2.06 14.84
C ALA A 7 -17.61 -2.36 13.49
N SER A 8 -16.28 -2.22 13.42
CA SER A 8 -15.50 -2.42 12.20
C SER A 8 -14.48 -3.55 12.37
N ILE A 9 -14.18 -4.22 11.26
CA ILE A 9 -13.04 -5.11 11.12
C ILE A 9 -12.18 -4.52 10.01
N ILE A 10 -10.90 -4.33 10.29
CA ILE A 10 -9.95 -3.61 9.44
C ILE A 10 -8.81 -4.57 9.07
N PRO A 11 -8.45 -4.70 7.78
CA PRO A 11 -7.24 -5.42 7.40
C PRO A 11 -6.00 -4.64 7.81
N ILE A 12 -5.02 -5.31 8.40
CA ILE A 12 -3.75 -4.72 8.84
C ILE A 12 -2.55 -5.57 8.40
N THR A 13 -1.37 -4.96 8.26
CA THR A 13 -0.12 -5.73 8.16
C THR A 13 0.69 -5.69 9.45
N LEU A 14 1.36 -6.79 9.76
CA LEU A 14 2.39 -6.87 10.80
C LEU A 14 3.72 -7.28 10.15
N THR A 15 4.77 -6.47 10.34
CA THR A 15 6.14 -6.78 9.90
C THR A 15 7.01 -7.11 11.09
N ILE A 16 7.55 -8.32 11.13
CA ILE A 16 8.38 -8.84 12.22
C ILE A 16 9.49 -9.72 11.67
N ASN A 17 10.72 -9.48 12.10
CA ASN A 17 11.93 -10.20 11.68
C ASN A 17 12.10 -10.29 10.15
N GLY A 18 11.79 -9.20 9.44
CA GLY A 18 11.88 -9.09 7.98
C GLY A 18 10.79 -9.85 7.23
N LYS A 19 9.71 -10.23 7.93
CA LYS A 19 8.57 -10.92 7.34
C LYS A 19 7.30 -10.12 7.57
N THR A 20 6.56 -9.83 6.50
CA THR A 20 5.29 -9.10 6.53
C THR A 20 4.12 -10.05 6.32
N GLY A 21 3.06 -9.88 7.09
CA GLY A 21 1.85 -10.71 6.97
C GLY A 21 0.58 -9.92 7.18
N LEU A 22 -0.46 -10.33 6.47
CA LEU A 22 -1.78 -9.72 6.47
C LEU A 22 -2.71 -10.44 7.44
N THR A 23 -3.44 -9.69 8.25
CA THR A 23 -4.47 -10.20 9.16
C THR A 23 -5.64 -9.23 9.27
N LEU A 24 -6.64 -9.56 10.09
CA LEU A 24 -7.74 -8.67 10.41
C LEU A 24 -7.67 -8.26 11.89
N TRP A 25 -7.99 -7.00 12.14
CA TRP A 25 -8.09 -6.39 13.46
C TRP A 25 -9.49 -5.82 13.67
N ALA A 26 -10.12 -6.16 14.78
CA ALA A 26 -11.36 -5.58 15.26
C ALA A 26 -11.04 -4.66 16.45
N PRO A 27 -11.04 -3.32 16.24
CA PRO A 27 -10.88 -2.37 17.34
C PRO A 27 -11.97 -2.54 18.40
N PRO A 28 -11.76 -1.98 19.61
CA PRO A 28 -12.71 -2.11 20.71
C PRO A 28 -14.18 -1.79 20.35
N TRP A 29 -15.07 -2.76 20.57
CA TRP A 29 -16.52 -2.65 20.36
C TRP A 29 -17.31 -3.12 21.60
N GLU A 30 -18.54 -2.64 21.73
CA GLU A 30 -19.49 -3.11 22.76
C GLU A 30 -20.54 -4.03 22.13
N ASP A 31 -20.84 -5.13 22.81
CA ASP A 31 -21.93 -6.04 22.42
C ASP A 31 -23.30 -5.58 22.97
N GLU A 32 -24.33 -6.41 22.79
CA GLU A 32 -25.70 -6.11 23.24
C GLU A 32 -25.84 -6.06 24.77
N ASP A 33 -24.89 -6.66 25.51
CA ASP A 33 -24.86 -6.73 26.97
C ASP A 33 -23.93 -5.68 27.61
N GLU A 34 -23.44 -4.71 26.81
CA GLU A 34 -22.48 -3.67 27.20
C GLU A 34 -21.10 -4.23 27.62
N GLU A 35 -20.74 -5.44 27.17
CA GLU A 35 -19.40 -6.00 27.36
C GLU A 35 -18.44 -5.49 26.26
N GLU A 36 -17.25 -5.06 26.68
CA GLU A 36 -16.20 -4.55 25.78
C GLU A 36 -15.34 -5.69 25.24
N TRP A 37 -15.22 -5.74 23.92
CA TRP A 37 -14.47 -6.75 23.18
C TRP A 37 -13.51 -6.09 22.20
N GLN A 38 -12.42 -6.79 21.88
CA GLN A 38 -11.47 -6.48 20.81
C GLN A 38 -10.84 -7.79 20.35
N GLY A 39 -10.35 -7.89 19.12
CA GLY A 39 -9.82 -9.17 18.63
C GLY A 39 -9.13 -9.12 17.29
N PHE A 40 -8.30 -10.13 17.04
CA PHE A 40 -7.67 -10.35 15.75
C PHE A 40 -8.26 -11.58 15.07
N LEU A 41 -8.04 -11.72 13.77
CA LEU A 41 -8.27 -12.99 13.09
C LEU A 41 -7.34 -14.07 13.67
N GLY A 42 -7.93 -15.03 14.39
CA GLY A 42 -7.19 -16.09 15.07
C GLY A 42 -7.91 -17.43 15.08
N ASP A 43 -7.17 -18.49 15.40
CA ASP A 43 -7.67 -19.87 15.56
C ASP A 43 -7.95 -20.26 17.02
N GLY A 44 -8.17 -19.27 17.89
CA GLY A 44 -8.32 -19.44 19.34
C GLY A 44 -7.00 -19.67 20.09
N GLN A 45 -5.87 -19.78 19.39
CA GLN A 45 -4.53 -19.91 20.00
C GLN A 45 -3.50 -18.96 19.40
N LYS A 46 -3.62 -18.65 18.12
CA LYS A 46 -2.68 -17.81 17.38
C LYS A 46 -3.41 -16.82 16.48
N ILE A 47 -2.79 -15.66 16.29
CA ILE A 47 -3.16 -14.70 15.26
C ILE A 47 -2.68 -15.27 13.93
N LEU A 48 -3.58 -15.39 12.96
CA LEU A 48 -3.28 -15.92 11.63
C LEU A 48 -2.79 -14.78 10.75
N LEU A 49 -1.66 -14.98 10.07
CA LEU A 49 -1.16 -14.07 9.04
C LEU A 49 -1.01 -14.78 7.71
N TYR A 50 -1.43 -14.09 6.66
CA TYR A 50 -1.39 -14.56 5.27
C TYR A 50 -0.39 -13.74 4.44
N PRO A 51 0.19 -14.31 3.38
CA PRO A 51 1.20 -13.64 2.56
C PRO A 51 0.62 -12.64 1.56
N ASN A 52 -0.69 -12.65 1.31
CA ASN A 52 -1.36 -11.74 0.39
C ASN A 52 -2.88 -11.73 0.64
N ALA A 53 -3.57 -10.78 0.01
CA ALA A 53 -5.02 -10.58 0.19
C ALA A 53 -5.86 -11.72 -0.38
N ARG A 54 -5.36 -12.43 -1.40
CA ARG A 54 -6.05 -13.57 -2.01
C ARG A 54 -6.12 -14.75 -1.04
N GLU A 55 -5.00 -15.10 -0.41
CA GLU A 55 -4.98 -16.21 0.56
C GLU A 55 -5.79 -15.90 1.81
N LEU A 56 -5.81 -14.64 2.26
CA LEU A 56 -6.72 -14.21 3.32
C LEU A 56 -8.20 -14.34 2.89
N ALA A 57 -8.53 -13.88 1.68
CA ALA A 57 -9.88 -13.99 1.14
C ALA A 57 -10.33 -15.45 1.00
N ASP A 58 -9.44 -16.35 0.55
CA ASP A 58 -9.69 -17.78 0.43
C ASP A 58 -10.00 -18.41 1.80
N PHE A 59 -9.27 -18.03 2.85
CA PHE A 59 -9.57 -18.45 4.22
C PHE A 59 -10.96 -17.98 4.68
N ILE A 60 -11.27 -16.69 4.50
CA ILE A 60 -12.56 -16.10 4.88
C ILE A 60 -13.71 -16.79 4.14
N ALA A 61 -13.56 -17.03 2.83
CA ALA A 61 -14.53 -17.70 1.99
C ALA A 61 -14.69 -19.19 2.35
N GLY A 62 -13.65 -19.82 2.92
CA GLY A 62 -13.68 -21.17 3.45
C GLY A 62 -14.65 -21.34 4.62
N GLY A 63 -14.99 -20.25 5.33
CA GLY A 63 -15.97 -20.25 6.41
C GLY A 63 -15.54 -21.03 7.64
N GLU A 64 -14.23 -21.19 7.84
CA GLU A 64 -13.67 -21.78 9.06
C GLU A 64 -14.01 -20.88 10.26
N GLU A 65 -14.44 -21.50 11.36
CA GLU A 65 -14.68 -20.81 12.62
C GLU A 65 -13.35 -20.23 13.15
N ASN A 66 -13.41 -18.97 13.58
CA ASN A 66 -12.28 -18.16 14.00
C ASN A 66 -12.73 -17.12 15.03
N ASP A 67 -11.78 -16.48 15.69
CA ASP A 67 -12.03 -15.56 16.81
C ASP A 67 -12.89 -14.32 16.46
N LEU A 68 -13.08 -14.00 15.18
CA LEU A 68 -13.95 -12.92 14.71
C LEU A 68 -15.32 -13.40 14.22
N SER A 69 -15.62 -14.71 14.28
CA SER A 69 -16.84 -15.27 13.68
C SER A 69 -18.14 -14.73 14.30
N ASP A 70 -18.10 -14.41 15.60
CA ASP A 70 -19.24 -13.84 16.33
C ASP A 70 -19.30 -12.31 16.24
N HIS A 71 -18.33 -11.67 15.57
CA HIS A 71 -18.31 -10.21 15.45
C HIS A 71 -19.47 -9.71 14.57
N PRO A 72 -20.19 -8.63 14.96
CA PRO A 72 -21.35 -8.12 14.20
C PRO A 72 -21.06 -7.81 12.72
N ALA A 73 -19.85 -7.33 12.43
CA ALA A 73 -19.42 -7.02 11.06
C ALA A 73 -18.86 -8.24 10.27
N TRP A 74 -18.74 -9.43 10.86
CA TRP A 74 -18.12 -10.59 10.19
C TRP A 74 -18.82 -10.98 8.89
N GLY A 75 -20.17 -10.96 8.88
CA GLY A 75 -20.95 -11.24 7.68
C GLY A 75 -20.70 -10.27 6.52
N ARG A 76 -20.23 -9.04 6.80
CA ARG A 76 -19.76 -8.09 5.78
C ARG A 76 -18.36 -8.45 5.29
N VAL A 77 -17.45 -8.79 6.20
CA VAL A 77 -16.07 -9.24 5.86
C VAL A 77 -16.11 -10.44 4.91
N GLN A 78 -17.02 -11.37 5.12
CA GLN A 78 -17.22 -12.54 4.25
C GLN A 78 -17.62 -12.21 2.81
N GLN A 79 -18.05 -10.98 2.53
CA GLN A 79 -18.45 -10.53 1.20
C GLN A 79 -17.40 -9.64 0.53
N LEU A 80 -16.28 -9.36 1.21
CA LEU A 80 -15.21 -8.53 0.67
C LEU A 80 -14.45 -9.29 -0.42
N THR A 81 -14.05 -8.55 -1.46
CA THR A 81 -13.10 -9.05 -2.46
C THR A 81 -11.68 -9.06 -1.89
N PRO A 82 -10.73 -9.81 -2.49
CA PRO A 82 -9.32 -9.71 -2.13
C PRO A 82 -8.80 -8.26 -2.07
N ASP A 83 -9.17 -7.42 -3.04
CA ASP A 83 -8.69 -6.03 -3.08
C ASP A 83 -9.23 -5.17 -1.93
N GLN A 84 -10.44 -5.46 -1.46
CA GLN A 84 -11.04 -4.79 -0.30
C GLN A 84 -10.46 -5.26 1.04
N LEU A 85 -9.71 -6.36 1.06
CA LEU A 85 -9.00 -6.88 2.22
C LEU A 85 -7.55 -6.37 2.30
N ARG A 86 -7.18 -5.40 1.46
CA ARG A 86 -5.87 -4.75 1.51
C ARG A 86 -5.86 -3.65 2.58
N PRO A 87 -4.82 -3.58 3.44
CA PRO A 87 -4.69 -2.53 4.45
C PRO A 87 -4.46 -1.15 3.83
N GLY A 88 -4.90 -0.09 4.53
CA GLY A 88 -4.45 1.27 4.25
C GLY A 88 -2.99 1.49 4.68
N GLY A 89 -2.38 2.58 4.24
CA GLY A 89 -1.00 2.92 4.64
C GLY A 89 -0.84 3.14 6.15
N ASP A 90 -1.87 3.65 6.81
CA ASP A 90 -1.90 3.85 8.27
C ASP A 90 -2.15 2.55 9.06
N ASP A 91 -2.56 1.47 8.39
CA ASP A 91 -2.88 0.15 8.96
C ASP A 91 -1.69 -0.83 8.84
N ALA A 92 -0.49 -0.31 8.60
CA ALA A 92 0.75 -1.06 8.50
C ALA A 92 1.61 -0.89 9.76
N TYR A 93 1.85 -1.98 10.48
CA TYR A 93 2.58 -1.97 11.75
C TYR A 93 3.91 -2.71 11.60
N ASP A 94 4.98 -1.94 11.42
CA ASP A 94 6.35 -2.48 11.32
C ASP A 94 7.05 -2.45 12.68
N LEU A 95 7.19 -3.64 13.29
CA LEU A 95 7.85 -3.80 14.58
C LEU A 95 9.37 -3.77 14.45
N ASP A 96 9.93 -3.98 13.26
CA ASP A 96 11.37 -3.93 13.01
C ASP A 96 11.86 -2.48 12.82
N ALA A 97 11.04 -1.62 12.21
CA ALA A 97 11.34 -0.20 11.97
C ALA A 97 11.40 0.66 13.25
N VAL A 98 10.92 0.15 14.38
CA VAL A 98 10.90 0.87 15.68
C VAL A 98 12.27 1.40 16.10
N TYR A 99 13.35 0.69 15.80
CA TYR A 99 14.71 1.14 16.12
C TYR A 99 15.13 2.34 15.28
N GLU A 100 14.69 2.40 14.02
CA GLU A 100 14.95 3.51 13.12
C GLU A 100 14.23 4.76 13.61
N TRP A 101 12.93 4.67 13.85
CA TRP A 101 12.14 5.81 14.33
C TRP A 101 12.65 6.34 15.67
N ALA A 102 12.99 5.45 16.62
CA ALA A 102 13.51 5.88 17.91
C ALA A 102 14.90 6.53 17.84
N ALA A 103 15.68 6.23 16.80
CA ALA A 103 16.98 6.85 16.55
C ALA A 103 16.88 8.18 15.80
N ALA A 104 15.76 8.45 15.13
CA ALA A 104 15.48 9.69 14.43
C ALA A 104 15.27 10.88 15.38
N GLU A 105 15.21 12.09 14.82
CA GLU A 105 14.73 13.25 15.58
C GLU A 105 13.22 13.10 15.86
N PRO A 106 12.71 13.62 17.00
CA PRO A 106 11.30 13.52 17.34
C PRO A 106 10.42 14.45 16.51
N ASP A 107 10.20 14.10 15.24
CA ASP A 107 9.23 14.72 14.35
C ASP A 107 7.84 14.03 14.46
N PRO A 108 6.75 14.67 13.99
CA PRO A 108 5.40 14.12 14.12
C PRO A 108 5.21 12.74 13.47
N VAL A 109 5.89 12.46 12.37
CA VAL A 109 5.77 11.19 11.63
C VAL A 109 6.42 10.08 12.44
N SER A 110 7.67 10.26 12.84
CA SER A 110 8.43 9.28 13.65
C SER A 110 7.74 9.00 15.00
N VAL A 111 7.21 10.03 15.65
CA VAL A 111 6.48 9.89 16.93
C VAL A 111 5.18 9.11 16.72
N SER A 112 4.40 9.45 15.69
CA SER A 112 3.12 8.77 15.43
C SER A 112 3.32 7.31 15.03
N ALA A 113 4.27 7.01 14.15
CA ALA A 113 4.55 5.64 13.72
C ALA A 113 4.98 4.76 14.91
N LEU A 114 5.86 5.28 15.75
CA LEU A 114 6.32 4.59 16.95
C LEU A 114 5.18 4.37 17.96
N ALA A 115 4.33 5.38 18.18
CA ALA A 115 3.17 5.26 19.05
C ALA A 115 2.17 4.22 18.56
N ASN A 116 1.87 4.21 17.25
CA ASN A 116 0.96 3.24 16.64
C ASN A 116 1.43 1.80 16.83
N VAL A 117 2.73 1.54 16.66
CA VAL A 117 3.28 0.19 16.84
C VAL A 117 3.31 -0.22 18.32
N VAL A 118 3.62 0.69 19.24
CA VAL A 118 3.58 0.40 20.68
C VAL A 118 2.14 0.15 21.16
N ASP A 119 1.16 0.93 20.69
CA ASP A 119 -0.25 0.66 20.98
C ASP A 119 -0.67 -0.71 20.43
N MET A 120 -0.34 -1.03 19.18
CA MET A 120 -0.66 -2.32 18.57
C MET A 120 -0.08 -3.51 19.35
N VAL A 121 1.16 -3.41 19.85
CA VAL A 121 1.75 -4.44 20.74
C VAL A 121 0.95 -4.60 22.03
N SER A 122 0.39 -3.52 22.57
CA SER A 122 -0.49 -3.55 23.74
C SER A 122 -1.82 -4.26 23.40
N ARG A 123 -2.42 -3.96 22.25
CA ARG A 123 -3.63 -4.65 21.76
C ARG A 123 -3.42 -6.15 21.59
N ILE A 124 -2.29 -6.56 21.03
CA ILE A 124 -1.91 -7.97 20.89
C ILE A 124 -1.78 -8.63 22.27
N ALA A 125 -1.12 -7.95 23.23
CA ALA A 125 -0.99 -8.44 24.60
C ALA A 125 -2.36 -8.67 25.25
N ASP A 126 -3.30 -7.75 25.03
CA ASP A 126 -4.63 -7.83 25.59
C ASP A 126 -5.44 -8.98 25.00
N CYS A 127 -5.46 -9.08 23.66
CA CYS A 127 -6.22 -10.11 22.96
C CYS A 127 -5.69 -11.53 23.23
N CYS A 128 -4.38 -11.67 23.44
CA CYS A 128 -3.76 -12.96 23.71
C CYS A 128 -3.69 -13.32 25.20
N ASP A 129 -4.30 -12.52 26.09
CA ASP A 129 -4.18 -12.60 27.56
C ASP A 129 -2.72 -12.76 28.04
N ASP A 130 -1.83 -12.02 27.39
CA ASP A 130 -0.41 -12.16 27.62
C ASP A 130 0.09 -11.20 28.71
N GLY A 131 -0.09 -11.64 29.96
CA GLY A 131 0.29 -10.86 31.14
C GLY A 131 1.77 -10.44 31.21
N SER A 132 2.70 -11.15 30.56
CA SER A 132 4.11 -10.74 30.55
C SER A 132 4.41 -9.67 29.50
N LEU A 133 3.65 -9.63 28.40
CA LEU A 133 3.81 -8.60 27.36
C LEU A 133 3.12 -7.33 27.85
N ARG A 134 1.90 -7.49 28.38
CA ARG A 134 1.16 -6.43 29.06
C ARG A 134 2.01 -5.80 30.17
N ALA A 135 2.60 -6.59 31.05
CA ALA A 135 3.50 -6.06 32.09
C ALA A 135 4.77 -5.39 31.54
N LEU A 136 5.28 -5.78 30.37
CA LEU A 136 6.42 -5.11 29.75
C LEU A 136 6.02 -3.72 29.26
N VAL A 137 4.85 -3.59 28.63
CA VAL A 137 4.38 -2.30 28.11
C VAL A 137 3.88 -1.38 29.23
N ASP A 138 2.96 -1.87 30.07
CA ASP A 138 2.29 -1.08 31.12
C ASP A 138 3.23 -0.59 32.23
N ASN A 139 4.30 -1.34 32.54
CA ASN A 139 5.26 -0.94 33.58
C ASN A 139 6.41 -0.08 33.04
N THR A 140 6.29 0.40 31.80
CA THR A 140 7.31 1.21 31.14
C THR A 140 6.76 2.62 30.88
N PRO A 141 7.06 3.60 31.77
CA PRO A 141 6.50 4.95 31.68
C PRO A 141 6.78 5.65 30.36
N GLU A 142 7.91 5.35 29.70
CA GLU A 142 8.23 5.94 28.40
C GLU A 142 7.25 5.49 27.30
N TYR A 143 6.74 4.25 27.36
CA TYR A 143 5.72 3.76 26.43
C TYR A 143 4.35 4.36 26.74
N GLU A 144 3.98 4.44 28.02
CA GLU A 144 2.74 5.10 28.45
C GLU A 144 2.69 6.57 28.00
N TYR A 145 3.79 7.31 28.15
CA TYR A 145 3.86 8.70 27.71
C TYR A 145 3.78 8.83 26.18
N LEU A 146 4.44 7.94 25.43
CA LEU A 146 4.45 7.92 23.97
C LEU A 146 3.04 7.80 23.38
N VAL A 147 2.19 6.93 23.95
CA VAL A 147 0.83 6.68 23.44
C VAL A 147 -0.22 7.65 24.02
N SER A 148 0.19 8.62 24.83
CA SER A 148 -0.72 9.58 25.46
C SER A 148 -1.17 10.69 24.49
N GLU A 149 -2.41 11.16 24.63
CA GLU A 149 -2.97 12.22 23.78
C GLU A 149 -2.22 13.56 23.89
N GLU A 150 -1.56 13.82 25.02
CA GLU A 150 -0.84 15.08 25.29
C GLU A 150 0.68 14.98 25.01
N VAL A 151 1.12 13.92 24.33
CA VAL A 151 2.55 13.66 24.08
C VAL A 151 3.23 14.82 23.34
N SER A 152 4.38 15.26 23.87
CA SER A 152 5.25 16.20 23.17
C SER A 152 6.71 15.99 23.49
N TYR A 153 7.53 15.89 22.45
CA TYR A 153 8.98 15.75 22.54
C TYR A 153 9.73 17.05 22.17
N GLN A 154 9.01 18.18 22.14
CA GLN A 154 9.58 19.47 21.78
C GLN A 154 10.38 20.11 22.93
N GLY A 155 11.33 20.97 22.56
CA GLY A 155 12.16 21.70 23.52
C GLY A 155 13.18 20.82 24.25
N ARG A 156 13.82 21.38 25.30
CA ARG A 156 14.94 20.71 25.97
C ARG A 156 14.53 19.47 26.76
N ASP A 157 13.39 19.54 27.44
CA ASP A 157 12.92 18.43 28.28
C ASP A 157 12.30 17.33 27.41
N GLY A 158 11.50 17.66 26.39
CA GLY A 158 11.02 16.69 25.41
C GLY A 158 12.14 15.90 24.71
N LYS A 159 13.25 16.56 24.33
CA LYS A 159 14.43 15.86 23.79
C LYS A 159 15.06 14.86 24.77
N LYS A 160 14.99 15.11 26.08
CA LYS A 160 15.48 14.16 27.09
C LYS A 160 14.54 12.97 27.20
N GLU A 161 13.22 13.20 27.19
CA GLU A 161 12.22 12.13 27.22
C GLU A 161 12.34 11.24 25.97
N TRP A 162 12.56 11.83 24.78
CA TRP A 162 12.82 11.06 23.56
C TRP A 162 14.07 10.19 23.66
N THR A 163 15.16 10.76 24.21
CA THR A 163 16.41 10.01 24.43
C THR A 163 16.19 8.86 25.42
N ALA A 164 15.38 9.06 26.45
CA ALA A 164 15.02 8.02 27.41
C ALA A 164 14.20 6.90 26.73
N LEU A 165 13.18 7.27 25.95
CA LEU A 165 12.38 6.34 25.15
C LEU A 165 13.25 5.49 24.21
N GLY A 166 14.16 6.11 23.45
CA GLY A 166 15.06 5.36 22.55
C GLY A 166 15.95 4.35 23.28
N LYS A 167 16.39 4.68 24.50
CA LYS A 167 17.11 3.74 25.36
C LYS A 167 16.20 2.61 25.83
N THR A 168 14.99 2.93 26.29
CA THR A 168 13.99 1.95 26.73
C THR A 168 13.65 0.95 25.62
N ILE A 169 13.48 1.43 24.38
CA ILE A 169 13.28 0.60 23.19
C ILE A 169 14.47 -0.33 22.98
N THR A 170 15.69 0.20 23.00
CA THR A 170 16.91 -0.60 22.86
C THR A 170 16.99 -1.73 23.90
N ASP A 171 16.58 -1.45 25.15
CA ASP A 171 16.71 -2.39 26.28
C ASP A 171 15.56 -3.42 26.35
N SER A 172 14.40 -3.16 25.73
CA SER A 172 13.18 -3.96 25.94
C SER A 172 12.48 -4.46 24.69
N TRP A 173 12.64 -3.81 23.53
CA TRP A 173 11.83 -4.09 22.35
C TRP A 173 12.03 -5.49 21.77
N GLU A 174 13.26 -6.03 21.79
CA GLU A 174 13.54 -7.40 21.34
C GLU A 174 12.72 -8.44 22.15
N ARG A 175 12.47 -8.17 23.43
CA ARG A 175 11.63 -9.03 24.27
C ARG A 175 10.16 -8.89 23.91
N ALA A 176 9.70 -7.70 23.51
CA ALA A 176 8.34 -7.51 23.01
C ALA A 176 8.14 -8.28 21.69
N ILE A 177 9.04 -8.08 20.70
CA ILE A 177 9.03 -8.78 19.40
C ILE A 177 8.94 -10.30 19.59
N LYS A 178 9.82 -10.88 20.42
CA LYS A 178 9.82 -12.35 20.65
C LYS A 178 8.51 -12.88 21.20
N ARG A 179 7.77 -12.07 21.96
CA ARG A 179 6.52 -12.49 22.58
C ARG A 179 5.36 -12.30 21.62
N VAL A 180 5.33 -11.19 20.89
CA VAL A 180 4.40 -11.00 19.76
C VAL A 180 4.55 -12.13 18.75
N ASP A 181 5.77 -12.39 18.24
CA ASP A 181 6.06 -13.46 17.28
C ASP A 181 5.58 -14.83 17.78
N SER A 182 5.68 -15.08 19.09
CA SER A 182 5.19 -16.33 19.67
C SER A 182 3.67 -16.53 19.56
N TRP A 183 2.90 -15.46 19.37
CA TRP A 183 1.44 -15.50 19.15
C TRP A 183 1.05 -15.57 17.68
N LEU A 184 2.02 -15.41 16.77
CA LEU A 184 1.75 -15.37 15.35
C LEU A 184 1.85 -16.75 14.72
N LYS A 185 0.94 -17.02 13.77
CA LYS A 185 0.97 -18.20 12.93
C LYS A 185 0.92 -17.75 11.48
N TRP A 186 2.07 -17.85 10.83
CA TRP A 186 2.23 -17.56 9.41
C TRP A 186 1.69 -18.71 8.56
N VAL A 187 0.60 -18.46 7.85
CA VAL A 187 -0.12 -19.44 7.01
C VAL A 187 0.14 -19.13 5.55
N GLY A 188 0.58 -20.10 4.76
CA GLY A 188 0.85 -19.93 3.33
C GLY A 188 2.33 -19.84 2.97
N ASP A 189 2.60 -19.46 1.72
CA ASP A 189 3.96 -19.27 1.20
C ASP A 189 4.35 -17.78 1.23
N PHE A 190 5.40 -17.45 1.97
CA PHE A 190 5.91 -16.08 2.09
C PHE A 190 7.19 -15.88 1.27
N SER A 191 7.33 -16.61 0.16
CA SER A 191 8.33 -16.30 -0.84
C SER A 191 8.08 -14.91 -1.45
N GLU A 192 9.14 -14.20 -1.83
CA GLU A 192 9.05 -12.86 -2.42
C GLU A 192 8.11 -12.81 -3.63
N GLU A 193 8.05 -13.89 -4.42
CA GLU A 193 7.17 -14.02 -5.59
C GLU A 193 5.68 -14.08 -5.22
N ASN A 194 5.33 -14.55 -4.02
CA ASN A 194 3.95 -14.74 -3.56
C ASN A 194 3.50 -13.67 -2.54
N SER A 195 4.45 -13.06 -1.85
CA SER A 195 4.18 -11.97 -0.90
C SER A 195 3.99 -10.64 -1.63
N ASN A 196 2.79 -10.39 -2.15
CA ASN A 196 2.40 -9.11 -2.74
C ASN A 196 1.73 -8.19 -1.70
N LEU A 197 2.38 -8.04 -0.54
CA LEU A 197 1.96 -7.18 0.58
C LEU A 197 2.74 -5.88 0.69
N GLU A 198 3.78 -5.71 -0.12
CA GLU A 198 4.27 -4.38 -0.45
C GLU A 198 3.04 -3.63 -0.96
N SER A 199 2.60 -2.65 -0.17
CA SER A 199 1.38 -1.90 -0.36
C SER A 199 1.15 -1.63 -1.84
N GLU A 200 0.05 -2.14 -2.41
CA GLU A 200 -0.36 -1.70 -3.74
C GLU A 200 -0.37 -0.18 -3.71
N THR A 201 0.49 0.42 -4.52
CA THR A 201 0.57 1.85 -4.74
C THR A 201 -0.83 2.36 -5.08
N PHE A 202 -1.10 3.63 -4.80
CA PHE A 202 -2.36 4.27 -5.20
C PHE A 202 -2.76 3.91 -6.63
N TRP A 203 -1.79 3.86 -7.54
CA TRP A 203 -1.93 3.54 -8.94
C TRP A 203 -2.34 2.10 -9.22
N GLU A 204 -1.73 1.12 -8.55
CA GLU A 204 -2.17 -0.29 -8.64
C GLU A 204 -3.64 -0.46 -8.22
N ARG A 205 -4.12 0.32 -7.24
CA ARG A 205 -5.54 0.33 -6.84
C ARG A 205 -6.46 0.97 -7.88
N VAL A 206 -5.96 1.96 -8.61
CA VAL A 206 -6.67 2.56 -9.75
C VAL A 206 -6.70 1.60 -10.94
N GLY A 207 -5.75 0.66 -11.06
CA GLY A 207 -5.57 -0.12 -12.29
C GLY A 207 -4.90 0.70 -13.40
N ALA A 208 -4.10 1.69 -13.01
CA ALA A 208 -3.29 2.50 -13.91
C ALA A 208 -1.95 2.84 -13.26
N GLU A 209 -0.98 3.33 -14.02
CA GLU A 209 0.31 3.74 -13.49
C GLU A 209 0.93 4.87 -14.33
N PRO A 210 1.71 5.77 -13.72
CA PRO A 210 2.61 6.66 -14.45
C PRO A 210 3.71 5.84 -15.10
N ILE A 211 3.90 6.03 -16.41
CA ILE A 211 4.99 5.43 -17.17
C ILE A 211 5.93 6.51 -17.73
N GLU A 212 7.19 6.16 -17.91
CA GLU A 212 8.17 6.97 -18.64
C GLU A 212 8.50 6.32 -19.99
N ILE A 213 8.37 7.07 -21.06
CA ILE A 213 8.73 6.66 -22.41
C ILE A 213 9.98 7.45 -22.82
N VAL A 214 11.09 6.75 -23.08
CA VAL A 214 12.34 7.37 -23.54
C VAL A 214 12.51 7.11 -25.03
N ILE A 215 12.65 8.18 -25.82
CA ILE A 215 12.91 8.12 -27.27
C ILE A 215 14.12 9.01 -27.57
N GLY A 216 15.26 8.37 -27.82
CA GLY A 216 16.51 9.09 -28.06
C GLY A 216 16.97 9.84 -26.82
N GLU A 217 17.01 11.18 -26.88
CA GLU A 217 17.36 12.03 -25.73
C GLU A 217 16.13 12.61 -25.00
N ALA A 218 14.91 12.31 -25.49
CA ALA A 218 13.67 12.82 -24.92
C ALA A 218 13.06 11.78 -23.97
N SER A 219 12.48 12.27 -22.87
CA SER A 219 11.68 11.51 -21.91
C SER A 219 10.28 12.13 -21.83
N TYR A 220 9.27 11.26 -21.83
CA TYR A 220 7.86 11.60 -21.82
C TYR A 220 7.16 10.85 -20.70
N LEU A 221 6.42 11.55 -19.85
CA LEU A 221 5.60 10.95 -18.80
C LEU A 221 4.13 10.93 -19.22
N THR A 222 3.45 9.80 -19.02
CA THR A 222 1.99 9.66 -19.24
C THR A 222 1.39 8.68 -18.23
N ILE A 223 0.07 8.47 -18.25
CA ILE A 223 -0.60 7.41 -17.49
C ILE A 223 -1.03 6.30 -18.45
N ARG A 224 -0.69 5.05 -18.12
CA ARG A 224 -1.18 3.83 -18.77
C ARG A 224 -2.11 3.12 -17.81
N GLY A 225 -3.25 2.62 -18.26
CA GLY A 225 -4.17 1.83 -17.45
C GLY A 225 -4.73 0.63 -18.18
N GLU A 226 -5.37 -0.26 -17.44
CA GLU A 226 -5.96 -1.49 -17.95
C GLU A 226 -7.41 -1.62 -17.48
N LEU A 227 -8.34 -1.62 -18.44
CA LEU A 227 -9.75 -1.83 -18.19
C LEU A 227 -10.08 -3.33 -18.09
N PRO A 228 -11.22 -3.71 -17.47
CA PRO A 228 -11.66 -5.10 -17.43
C PRO A 228 -11.72 -5.74 -18.82
N GLY A 229 -11.03 -6.88 -18.99
CA GLY A 229 -10.91 -7.55 -20.27
C GLY A 229 -9.59 -7.29 -21.01
N ASP A 230 -8.56 -6.85 -20.29
CA ASP A 230 -7.19 -6.63 -20.78
C ASP A 230 -7.10 -5.50 -21.83
N GLU A 231 -8.03 -4.53 -21.79
CA GLU A 231 -8.03 -3.37 -22.70
C GLU A 231 -7.12 -2.27 -22.15
N VAL A 232 -6.07 -1.93 -22.90
CA VAL A 232 -5.10 -0.89 -22.53
C VAL A 232 -5.63 0.49 -22.90
N VAL A 233 -5.54 1.42 -21.96
CA VAL A 233 -5.94 2.82 -22.13
C VAL A 233 -4.82 3.76 -21.71
N PHE A 234 -4.75 4.94 -22.31
CA PHE A 234 -3.76 5.97 -22.00
C PHE A 234 -4.43 7.30 -21.63
N LEU A 235 -3.66 8.17 -20.98
CA LEU A 235 -4.04 9.56 -20.79
C LEU A 235 -3.98 10.30 -22.12
N VAL A 236 -5.05 10.99 -22.48
CA VAL A 236 -5.16 11.63 -23.80
C VAL A 236 -5.65 13.07 -23.75
N ASN A 237 -5.37 13.78 -24.84
CA ASN A 237 -5.96 15.07 -25.20
C ASN A 237 -6.67 14.94 -26.55
N GLY A 238 -7.98 14.70 -26.54
CA GLY A 238 -8.67 14.30 -27.77
C GLY A 238 -8.20 12.91 -28.20
N ASP A 239 -7.68 12.79 -29.42
CA ASP A 239 -7.24 11.50 -29.98
C ASP A 239 -5.73 11.23 -29.73
N ASP A 240 -4.97 12.22 -29.27
CA ASP A 240 -3.53 12.11 -29.08
C ASP A 240 -3.17 11.74 -27.63
N ILE A 241 -2.10 10.96 -27.46
CA ILE A 241 -1.57 10.57 -26.14
C ILE A 241 -0.96 11.80 -25.47
N ALA A 242 -1.50 12.18 -24.32
CA ALA A 242 -1.03 13.30 -23.55
C ALA A 242 0.26 12.93 -22.80
N VAL A 243 1.32 13.73 -23.00
CA VAL A 243 2.61 13.54 -22.34
C VAL A 243 3.07 14.80 -21.61
N CYS A 244 3.84 14.64 -20.54
CA CYS A 244 4.45 15.73 -19.77
C CYS A 244 5.95 15.49 -19.59
N SER A 245 6.70 16.55 -19.32
CA SER A 245 8.14 16.50 -19.05
C SER A 245 8.48 16.33 -17.56
N GLY A 246 7.49 16.44 -16.68
CA GLY A 246 7.68 16.30 -15.23
C GLY A 246 6.42 15.84 -14.48
N PRO A 247 6.59 15.26 -13.29
CA PRO A 247 5.51 14.62 -12.52
C PRO A 247 4.46 15.63 -12.03
N ILE A 248 4.86 16.88 -11.74
CA ILE A 248 3.93 17.93 -11.32
C ILE A 248 2.97 18.28 -12.45
N ASP A 249 3.48 18.41 -13.68
CA ASP A 249 2.66 18.76 -14.83
C ASP A 249 1.80 17.57 -15.27
N LEU A 250 2.32 16.33 -15.15
CA LEU A 250 1.54 15.12 -15.30
C LEU A 250 0.36 15.10 -14.32
N GLY A 251 0.59 15.33 -13.03
CA GLY A 251 -0.49 15.32 -12.04
C GLY A 251 -1.50 16.45 -12.25
N ARG A 252 -1.05 17.64 -12.66
CA ARG A 252 -1.97 18.74 -13.03
C ARG A 252 -2.82 18.40 -14.24
N TYR A 253 -2.22 17.78 -15.26
CA TYR A 253 -2.93 17.38 -16.46
C TYR A 253 -3.95 16.28 -16.17
N THR A 254 -3.52 15.24 -15.47
CA THR A 254 -4.34 14.08 -15.09
C THR A 254 -5.65 14.50 -14.41
N ARG A 255 -5.59 15.51 -13.52
CA ARG A 255 -6.77 16.03 -12.80
C ARG A 255 -7.75 16.85 -13.63
N ARG A 256 -7.31 17.36 -14.79
CA ARG A 256 -8.14 18.21 -15.69
C ARG A 256 -8.54 17.51 -16.97
N ALA A 257 -7.86 16.41 -17.30
CA ALA A 257 -8.16 15.61 -18.48
C ALA A 257 -9.55 15.01 -18.32
N THR A 258 -10.29 14.97 -19.43
CA THR A 258 -11.64 14.43 -19.48
C THR A 258 -11.86 13.69 -20.79
N GLU A 259 -12.94 12.92 -20.88
CA GLU A 259 -13.35 12.22 -22.12
C GLU A 259 -12.33 11.14 -22.54
N HIS A 260 -11.83 10.35 -21.59
CA HIS A 260 -10.86 9.29 -21.84
C HIS A 260 -11.14 8.02 -21.03
N GLY A 261 -10.64 6.88 -21.51
CA GLY A 261 -10.91 5.55 -20.94
C GLY A 261 -10.53 5.41 -19.46
N LEU A 262 -9.50 6.13 -19.00
CA LEU A 262 -9.07 6.10 -17.60
C LEU A 262 -10.16 6.55 -16.60
N GLU A 263 -11.17 7.35 -17.02
CA GLU A 263 -12.28 7.75 -16.14
C GLU A 263 -13.18 6.58 -15.72
N HIS A 264 -13.06 5.42 -16.38
CA HIS A 264 -13.83 4.22 -16.08
C HIS A 264 -13.16 3.31 -15.04
N LEU A 265 -11.93 3.63 -14.64
CA LEU A 265 -11.20 2.87 -13.64
C LEU A 265 -11.77 3.12 -12.23
N GLU A 266 -11.88 2.04 -11.45
CA GLU A 266 -12.31 2.11 -10.06
C GLU A 266 -11.28 2.97 -9.31
N ARG A 267 -11.69 4.11 -8.72
CA ARG A 267 -10.85 5.09 -8.01
C ARG A 267 -10.19 6.19 -8.85
N TRP A 268 -10.44 6.29 -10.15
CA TRP A 268 -9.90 7.42 -10.95
C TRP A 268 -10.28 8.79 -10.36
N GLU A 269 -11.50 8.91 -9.84
CA GLU A 269 -12.01 10.15 -9.24
C GLU A 269 -11.24 10.61 -7.98
N ASP A 270 -10.58 9.70 -7.27
CA ASP A 270 -9.85 9.99 -6.03
C ASP A 270 -8.62 10.90 -6.30
N LEU A 271 -8.12 10.96 -7.55
CA LEU A 271 -7.06 11.88 -7.99
C LEU A 271 -7.46 13.35 -7.85
N ALA A 272 -8.75 13.67 -7.81
CA ALA A 272 -9.23 15.04 -7.70
C ALA A 272 -8.77 15.71 -6.40
N ASP A 273 -8.58 14.93 -5.33
CA ASP A 273 -8.22 15.41 -3.99
C ASP A 273 -6.70 15.54 -3.77
N THR A 274 -5.88 15.10 -4.72
CA THR A 274 -4.41 15.21 -4.64
C THR A 274 -3.93 16.61 -5.07
N ASP A 275 -2.92 17.18 -4.38
CA ASP A 275 -2.16 18.34 -4.87
C ASP A 275 -0.81 17.88 -5.47
N PRO A 276 -0.66 17.84 -6.80
CA PRO A 276 0.59 17.42 -7.44
C PRO A 276 1.82 18.26 -7.07
N ALA A 277 1.64 19.48 -6.55
CA ALA A 277 2.75 20.29 -6.07
C ALA A 277 3.30 19.82 -4.71
N GLU A 278 2.45 19.19 -3.89
CA GLU A 278 2.82 18.61 -2.59
C GLU A 278 3.15 17.11 -2.73
N ASP A 279 2.42 16.40 -3.59
CA ASP A 279 2.50 14.94 -3.78
C ASP A 279 3.12 14.53 -5.14
N ALA A 280 4.15 15.25 -5.60
CA ALA A 280 4.79 14.96 -6.89
C ALA A 280 5.31 13.51 -7.00
N GLN A 281 5.67 12.88 -5.87
CA GLN A 281 6.14 11.50 -5.81
C GLN A 281 5.07 10.49 -6.28
N LEU A 282 3.78 10.83 -6.14
CA LEU A 282 2.69 9.98 -6.62
C LEU A 282 2.75 9.80 -8.14
N PHE A 283 3.19 10.82 -8.88
CA PHE A 283 3.19 10.82 -10.35
C PHE A 283 4.55 10.44 -10.96
N LEU A 284 5.51 9.99 -10.15
CA LEU A 284 6.78 9.48 -10.63
C LEU A 284 6.63 8.01 -11.05
N PRO A 285 7.06 7.63 -12.26
CA PRO A 285 7.14 6.23 -12.65
C PRO A 285 8.08 5.46 -11.74
N GLN A 286 7.69 4.21 -11.44
CA GLN A 286 8.59 3.25 -10.81
C GLN A 286 9.70 2.85 -11.80
N GLU A 287 10.83 2.32 -11.32
CA GLU A 287 11.88 1.81 -12.22
C GLU A 287 11.36 0.75 -13.19
N SER A 288 10.39 -0.06 -12.75
CA SER A 288 9.70 -1.00 -13.62
C SER A 288 8.88 -0.31 -14.71
N ALA A 289 8.35 0.89 -14.49
CA ALA A 289 7.49 1.62 -15.42
C ALA A 289 8.25 2.56 -16.39
N THR A 290 9.58 2.45 -16.49
CA THR A 290 10.38 3.17 -17.50
C THR A 290 10.68 2.28 -18.71
N PHE A 291 10.36 2.78 -19.90
CA PHE A 291 10.48 2.08 -21.17
C PHE A 291 11.35 2.86 -22.15
N ASP A 292 12.56 2.36 -22.41
CA ASP A 292 13.46 2.92 -23.41
C ASP A 292 13.17 2.32 -24.79
N LEU A 293 12.59 3.15 -25.66
CA LEU A 293 12.25 2.80 -27.03
C LEU A 293 13.35 3.17 -28.04
N THR A 294 14.51 3.62 -27.57
CA THR A 294 15.66 3.96 -28.43
C THR A 294 16.18 2.74 -29.18
N ASN A 295 16.10 1.55 -28.58
CA ASN A 295 16.49 0.28 -29.19
C ASN A 295 15.43 -0.81 -28.90
N PRO A 296 15.29 -1.82 -29.78
CA PRO A 296 14.38 -2.93 -29.54
C PRO A 296 14.66 -3.67 -28.23
N SER A 297 13.61 -3.93 -27.46
CA SER A 297 13.63 -4.76 -26.26
C SER A 297 12.27 -5.45 -26.07
N PRO A 298 12.17 -6.60 -25.41
CA PRO A 298 10.87 -7.27 -25.23
C PRO A 298 9.81 -6.41 -24.54
N ARG A 299 10.21 -5.65 -23.50
CA ARG A 299 9.30 -4.74 -22.79
C ARG A 299 8.94 -3.51 -23.63
N GLY A 300 9.92 -2.96 -24.34
CA GLY A 300 9.69 -1.85 -25.24
C GLY A 300 8.81 -2.23 -26.43
N GLU A 301 8.94 -3.45 -26.96
CA GLU A 301 8.13 -3.97 -28.06
C GLU A 301 6.67 -4.11 -27.65
N GLN A 302 6.41 -4.66 -26.46
CA GLN A 302 5.06 -4.73 -25.90
C GLN A 302 4.43 -3.33 -25.81
N LEU A 303 5.11 -2.39 -25.15
CA LEU A 303 4.58 -1.04 -25.02
C LEU A 303 4.44 -0.34 -26.39
N LEU A 304 5.38 -0.54 -27.31
CA LEU A 304 5.35 0.06 -28.64
C LEU A 304 4.13 -0.42 -29.44
N LEU A 305 3.76 -1.70 -29.30
CA LEU A 305 2.56 -2.27 -29.93
C LEU A 305 1.28 -1.74 -29.28
N GLU A 306 1.23 -1.61 -27.96
CA GLU A 306 0.10 -1.00 -27.24
C GLU A 306 -0.13 0.46 -27.67
N LEU A 307 0.96 1.25 -27.74
CA LEU A 307 0.92 2.63 -28.22
C LEU A 307 0.50 2.69 -29.70
N ALA A 308 1.01 1.79 -30.53
CA ALA A 308 0.67 1.73 -31.95
C ALA A 308 -0.80 1.38 -32.17
N ASP A 309 -1.32 0.40 -31.44
CA ASP A 309 -2.73 0.00 -31.49
C ASP A 309 -3.64 1.17 -31.08
N TYR A 310 -3.31 1.83 -29.95
CA TYR A 310 -4.05 2.99 -29.48
C TYR A 310 -4.05 4.14 -30.49
N CYS A 311 -2.92 4.39 -31.14
CA CYS A 311 -2.77 5.42 -32.17
C CYS A 311 -3.27 5.00 -33.57
N GLU A 312 -3.94 3.85 -33.69
CA GLU A 312 -4.42 3.27 -34.95
C GLU A 312 -3.31 3.13 -36.03
N ILE A 313 -2.07 2.85 -35.61
CA ILE A 313 -0.92 2.65 -36.49
C ILE A 313 -0.91 1.20 -37.00
N ASP A 314 -0.90 1.03 -38.32
CA ASP A 314 -0.77 -0.30 -38.94
C ASP A 314 0.62 -0.90 -38.70
N THR A 315 0.64 -2.00 -37.94
CA THR A 315 1.81 -2.81 -37.62
C THR A 315 1.75 -4.20 -38.26
N SER A 316 0.79 -4.47 -39.15
CA SER A 316 0.59 -5.80 -39.75
C SER A 316 1.75 -6.29 -40.63
N ASP A 317 2.65 -5.39 -41.00
CA ASP A 317 3.89 -5.64 -41.74
C ASP A 317 5.12 -5.89 -40.85
N ALA A 318 4.98 -5.78 -39.53
CA ALA A 318 6.03 -6.10 -38.57
C ALA A 318 5.91 -7.56 -38.09
N GLU A 319 6.98 -8.34 -38.25
CA GLU A 319 7.08 -9.67 -37.62
C GLU A 319 7.61 -9.51 -36.18
N GLU A 320 7.16 -10.37 -35.26
CA GLU A 320 7.67 -10.41 -33.88
C GLU A 320 8.86 -11.40 -33.76
N PRO A 321 10.04 -11.00 -33.24
CA PRO A 321 10.36 -9.66 -32.72
C PRO A 321 10.57 -8.61 -33.82
N ILE A 322 10.19 -7.36 -33.53
CA ILE A 322 10.20 -6.28 -34.52
C ILE A 322 11.63 -5.97 -34.97
N GLU A 323 11.88 -6.06 -36.28
CA GLU A 323 13.18 -5.70 -36.87
C GLU A 323 13.47 -4.19 -36.79
N ASP A 324 14.76 -3.80 -36.71
CA ASP A 324 15.22 -2.42 -36.52
C ASP A 324 14.59 -1.38 -37.47
N GLU A 325 14.36 -1.73 -38.75
CA GLU A 325 13.76 -0.81 -39.73
C GLU A 325 12.28 -0.52 -39.41
N ASN A 326 11.52 -1.56 -39.06
CA ASN A 326 10.12 -1.42 -38.64
C ASN A 326 10.04 -0.76 -37.27
N TRP A 327 10.96 -1.08 -36.35
CA TRP A 327 11.05 -0.46 -35.03
C TRP A 327 11.14 1.07 -35.14
N GLN A 328 12.13 1.57 -35.87
CA GLN A 328 12.33 3.02 -36.02
C GLN A 328 11.15 3.71 -36.70
N ARG A 329 10.51 3.03 -37.66
CA ARG A 329 9.30 3.54 -38.32
C ARG A 329 8.14 3.66 -37.34
N ILE A 330 7.85 2.62 -36.57
CA ILE A 330 6.72 2.59 -35.62
C ILE A 330 6.97 3.58 -34.49
N VAL A 331 8.17 3.64 -33.92
CA VAL A 331 8.55 4.64 -32.90
C VAL A 331 8.33 6.07 -33.42
N ALA A 332 8.72 6.37 -34.66
CA ALA A 332 8.52 7.70 -35.23
C ALA A 332 7.03 8.05 -35.44
N LEU A 333 6.20 7.06 -35.77
CA LEU A 333 4.75 7.25 -35.91
C LEU A 333 4.09 7.45 -34.53
N VAL A 334 4.43 6.62 -33.54
CA VAL A 334 3.96 6.76 -32.16
C VAL A 334 4.37 8.12 -31.59
N GLN A 335 5.63 8.54 -31.80
CA GLN A 335 6.12 9.84 -31.34
C GLN A 335 5.30 11.01 -31.93
N ALA A 336 4.76 10.87 -33.14
CA ALA A 336 3.92 11.90 -33.76
C ALA A 336 2.53 12.03 -33.12
N CYS A 337 2.08 11.00 -32.40
CA CYS A 337 0.83 10.97 -31.64
C CYS A 337 0.99 11.42 -30.18
N LEU A 338 2.22 11.74 -29.75
CA LEU A 338 2.48 12.26 -28.40
C LEU A 338 2.30 13.79 -28.38
N GLN A 339 1.37 14.28 -27.56
CA GLN A 339 1.06 15.70 -27.41
C GLN A 339 1.48 16.21 -26.02
N SER A 340 2.48 17.09 -25.99
CA SER A 340 2.96 17.73 -24.75
C SER A 340 1.90 18.63 -24.09
N GLN A 341 1.82 18.57 -22.75
CA GLN A 341 0.84 19.29 -21.93
C GLN A 341 1.46 20.19 -20.85
N ASP A 342 2.77 20.47 -20.96
CA ASP A 342 3.55 21.29 -20.02
C ASP A 342 3.08 22.75 -19.89
#